data_AF-A0A349N6I3-F1
#
_entry.id   AF-A0A349N6I3-F1
#
_cell.length_a   1.000
_cell.length_b   1.000
_cell.length_c   1.000
_cell.angle_alpha   90.00
_cell.angle_beta   90.00
_cell.angle_gamma   90.00
#
_symmetry.space_group_name_H-M   'P 1'
#
loop_
_entity.id
_entity.type
_entity.pdbx_description
1 polymer ?
#
loop_
_entity_poly.entity_id
_entity_poly.type
_entity_poly.pdbx_seq_one_letter_code
_entity_poly.pdbx_strand_id
1 'polypeptide(L)'
;MNNLPMPSNRIMNFGIFFVTVLTIAIALYMEHVMLLSPCGLCITQRVFFILCGLVCLISALHDPEASTQRLYSLIAASMCVFGSYFSIRQIWLQNLPEEEVPACGPGLTY
;
A
#
# COMPACT_ATOMS: atom_id res chain seq x y z
N MET A 1 -7.97 34.87 -1.70
CA MET A 1 -7.90 33.42 -1.43
C MET A 1 -7.63 32.75 -2.76
N ASN A 2 -6.39 32.29 -2.99
CA ASN A 2 -6.00 31.73 -4.28
C ASN A 2 -6.75 30.41 -4.51
N ASN A 3 -7.53 30.35 -5.58
CA ASN A 3 -8.16 29.13 -6.06
C ASN A 3 -7.06 28.25 -6.66
N LEU A 4 -6.42 27.41 -5.84
CA LEU A 4 -5.60 26.32 -6.34
C LEU A 4 -6.52 25.41 -7.17
N PRO A 5 -6.28 25.25 -8.48
CA PRO A 5 -7.08 24.34 -9.29
C PRO A 5 -6.84 22.92 -8.76
N MET A 6 -7.86 22.31 -8.15
CA MET A 6 -7.74 20.92 -7.71
C MET A 6 -7.55 20.03 -8.96
N PRO A 7 -6.50 19.20 -9.01
CA PRO A 7 -6.25 18.35 -10.15
C PRO A 7 -7.42 17.38 -10.36
N SER A 8 -7.66 17.00 -11.62
CA SER A 8 -8.72 16.06 -11.96
C SER A 8 -8.55 14.73 -11.22
N ASN A 9 -9.65 14.15 -10.75
CA ASN A 9 -9.68 12.89 -10.01
C ASN A 9 -8.98 11.75 -10.75
N ARG A 10 -9.08 11.73 -12.09
CA ARG A 10 -8.36 10.76 -12.93
C ARG A 10 -6.84 10.89 -12.77
N ILE A 11 -6.32 12.12 -12.81
CA ILE A 11 -4.88 12.40 -12.69
C ILE A 11 -4.40 11.97 -11.30
N MET A 12 -5.16 12.28 -10.26
CA MET A 12 -4.83 11.85 -8.90
C MET A 12 -4.78 10.32 -8.78
N ASN A 13 -5.80 9.63 -9.29
CA ASN A 13 -5.86 8.16 -9.22
C ASN A 13 -4.74 7.48 -10.04
N PHE A 14 -4.40 8.01 -11.21
CA PHE A 14 -3.23 7.55 -11.97
C PHE A 14 -1.92 7.80 -11.23
N GLY A 15 -1.78 8.97 -10.59
CA GLY A 15 -0.63 9.30 -9.75
C GLY A 15 -0.46 8.31 -8.60
N ILE A 16 -1.56 7.98 -7.90
CA ILE A 16 -1.56 6.99 -6.82
C ILE A 16 -1.11 5.63 -7.35
N PHE A 17 -1.71 5.15 -8.45
CA PHE A 17 -1.32 3.87 -9.05
C PHE A 17 0.16 3.83 -9.43
N PHE A 18 0.69 4.90 -10.02
CA PHE A 18 2.10 4.98 -10.39
C PHE A 18 3.02 4.91 -9.17
N VAL A 19 2.68 5.62 -8.09
CA VAL A 19 3.40 5.54 -6.80
C VAL A 19 3.33 4.12 -6.23
N THR A 20 2.19 3.45 -6.33
CA THR A 20 2.06 2.04 -5.90
C THR A 20 3.02 1.14 -6.66
N VAL A 21 3.03 1.22 -8.00
CA VAL A 21 3.93 0.42 -8.85
C VAL A 21 5.39 0.67 -8.50
N LEU A 22 5.78 1.94 -8.36
CA LEU A 22 7.15 2.32 -8.02
C LEU A 22 7.58 1.80 -6.64
N THR A 23 6.69 1.88 -5.64
CA THR A 23 6.97 1.38 -4.29
C THR A 23 7.13 -0.14 -4.28
N ILE A 24 6.30 -0.87 -5.03
CA ILE A 24 6.40 -2.33 -5.14
C ILE A 24 7.67 -2.73 -5.90
N ALA A 25 8.06 -2.01 -6.95
CA ALA A 25 9.32 -2.23 -7.64
C ALA A 25 10.53 -2.06 -6.71
N ILE A 26 10.53 -1.03 -5.85
CA ILE A 26 11.54 -0.83 -4.82
C ILE A 26 11.55 -2.00 -3.82
N ALA A 27 10.38 -2.46 -3.38
CA ALA A 27 10.28 -3.57 -2.44
C ALA A 27 10.81 -4.89 -3.02
N LEU A 28 10.55 -5.15 -4.31
CA LEU A 28 11.10 -6.30 -5.03
C LEU A 28 12.61 -6.17 -5.25
N TYR A 29 13.11 -4.97 -5.50
CA TYR A 29 14.54 -4.69 -5.57
C TYR A 29 15.25 -5.00 -4.25
N MET A 30 14.70 -4.58 -3.12
CA MET A 30 15.25 -4.91 -1.79
C MET A 30 15.26 -6.42 -1.53
N GLU A 31 14.23 -7.13 -1.98
CA GLU A 31 14.15 -8.59 -1.80
C GLU A 31 15.16 -9.34 -2.69
N HIS A 32 15.20 -9.03 -4.00
CA HIS A 32 15.96 -9.82 -4.97
C HIS A 32 17.40 -9.35 -5.14
N VAL A 33 17.68 -8.06 -4.96
CA VAL A 33 19.02 -7.48 -5.19
C VAL A 33 19.77 -7.30 -3.88
N MET A 34 19.11 -6.83 -2.82
CA MET A 34 19.74 -6.72 -1.50
C MET A 34 19.63 -8.00 -0.68
N LEU A 35 18.93 -9.03 -1.18
CA LEU A 35 18.75 -10.33 -0.53
C LEU A 35 18.13 -10.22 0.88
N LEU A 36 17.28 -9.22 1.11
CA LEU A 36 16.53 -9.11 2.35
C LEU A 36 15.38 -10.12 2.35
N SER A 37 15.38 -11.02 3.33
CA SER A 37 14.28 -11.94 3.55
C SER A 37 12.98 -11.17 3.85
N PRO A 38 11.89 -11.39 3.10
CA PRO A 38 10.63 -10.72 3.38
C PRO A 38 9.98 -11.26 4.66
N CYS A 39 9.37 -10.36 5.43
CA CYS A 39 8.61 -10.74 6.62
C CYS A 39 7.15 -11.06 6.28
N GLY A 40 6.48 -11.94 7.04
CA GLY A 40 5.07 -12.31 6.80
C GLY A 40 4.13 -11.09 6.84
N LEU A 41 4.32 -10.20 7.82
CA LEU A 41 3.59 -8.92 7.89
C LEU A 41 3.91 -7.97 6.72
N CYS A 42 5.13 -8.03 6.17
CA CYS A 42 5.55 -7.19 5.05
C CYS A 42 4.80 -7.62 3.78
N ILE A 43 4.64 -8.93 3.59
CA ILE A 43 3.90 -9.48 2.44
C ILE A 43 2.42 -9.11 2.53
N THR A 44 1.80 -9.20 3.71
CA THR A 44 0.39 -8.79 3.86
C THR A 44 0.21 -7.29 3.57
N GLN A 45 1.13 -6.43 4.03
CA GLN A 45 1.11 -5.00 3.69
C GLN A 45 1.20 -4.75 2.19
N ARG A 46 2.11 -5.46 1.49
CA ARG A 46 2.24 -5.35 0.02
C ARG A 46 0.94 -5.71 -0.68
N VAL A 47 0.23 -6.74 -0.24
CA VAL A 47 -1.08 -7.13 -0.80
C VAL A 47 -2.10 -5.99 -0.67
N PHE A 48 -2.26 -5.41 0.53
CA PHE A 48 -3.18 -4.28 0.72
C PHE A 48 -2.78 -3.06 -0.13
N PHE A 49 -1.49 -2.79 -0.26
CA PHE A 49 -0.99 -1.66 -1.05
C PHE A 49 -1.27 -1.85 -2.55
N ILE A 50 -1.06 -3.05 -3.07
CA ILE A 50 -1.38 -3.42 -4.46
C ILE A 50 -2.88 -3.32 -4.70
N LEU A 51 -3.71 -3.86 -3.79
CA LEU A 51 -5.17 -3.78 -3.91
C LEU A 51 -5.65 -2.33 -3.95
N CYS A 52 -5.09 -1.46 -3.09
CA CYS A 52 -5.40 -0.03 -3.11
C CYS A 52 -5.05 0.62 -4.47
N GLY A 53 -3.84 0.35 -4.98
CA GLY A 53 -3.43 0.84 -6.30
C GLY A 53 -4.34 0.36 -7.44
N LEU A 54 -4.77 -0.90 -7.42
CA LEU A 54 -5.70 -1.45 -8.41
C LEU A 54 -7.08 -0.79 -8.33
N VAL A 55 -7.61 -0.54 -7.13
CA VAL A 55 -8.87 0.19 -6.94
C VAL A 55 -8.77 1.61 -7.52
N CYS A 56 -7.65 2.30 -7.28
CA CYS A 56 -7.39 3.61 -7.88
C CYS A 56 -7.29 3.54 -9.41
N LEU A 57 -6.63 2.52 -9.97
CA LEU A 57 -6.55 2.33 -11.43
C LEU A 57 -7.93 2.12 -12.06
N ILE A 58 -8.77 1.27 -11.44
CA ILE A 58 -10.14 1.03 -11.91
C ILE A 58 -10.95 2.33 -11.83
N SER A 59 -10.81 3.08 -10.74
CA SER A 59 -11.46 4.39 -10.57
C SER A 59 -11.02 5.39 -11.65
N ALA A 60 -9.75 5.40 -12.03
CA ALA A 60 -9.21 6.25 -13.09
C ALA A 60 -9.74 5.90 -14.49
N LEU A 61 -9.92 4.60 -14.77
CA LEU A 61 -10.37 4.11 -16.08
C LEU A 61 -11.89 4.24 -16.28
N HIS A 62 -12.67 4.00 -15.23
CA HIS A 62 -14.14 4.07 -15.30
C HIS A 62 -14.65 5.51 -15.44
N ASP A 63 -13.94 6.49 -14.84
CA ASP A 63 -14.38 7.89 -14.69
C ASP A 63 -15.87 8.05 -14.32
N PRO A 64 -16.25 7.51 -13.16
CA PRO A 64 -17.65 7.43 -12.82
C PRO A 64 -18.14 8.74 -12.19
N GLU A 65 -19.46 8.90 -12.11
CA GLU A 65 -20.08 10.02 -11.39
C GLU A 65 -19.63 10.11 -9.92
N ALA A 66 -19.80 11.30 -9.32
CA ALA A 66 -19.29 11.63 -7.99
C ALA A 66 -19.68 10.64 -6.87
N SER A 67 -20.85 9.99 -6.98
CA SER A 67 -21.31 8.99 -6.00
C SER A 67 -20.43 7.73 -6.02
N THR A 68 -20.20 7.17 -7.20
CA THR A 68 -19.38 5.97 -7.38
C THR A 68 -17.91 6.27 -7.09
N GLN A 69 -17.45 7.49 -7.40
CA GLN A 69 -16.10 7.91 -7.05
C GLN A 69 -15.88 7.92 -5.52
N ARG A 70 -16.88 8.35 -4.75
CA ARG A 70 -16.83 8.23 -3.28
C ARG A 70 -16.73 6.79 -2.82
N LEU A 71 -17.49 5.87 -3.44
CA LEU A 71 -17.40 4.45 -3.12
C LEU A 71 -15.98 3.90 -3.36
N TYR A 72 -15.37 4.20 -4.51
CA TYR A 72 -13.98 3.82 -4.78
C TYR A 72 -13.01 4.39 -3.74
N SER A 73 -13.19 5.66 -3.35
CA SER A 73 -12.35 6.29 -2.32
C SER A 73 -12.50 5.65 -0.95
N LEU A 74 -13.71 5.22 -0.57
CA LEU A 74 -13.97 4.53 0.70
C LEU A 74 -13.32 3.14 0.70
N ILE A 75 -13.41 2.41 -0.40
CA ILE A 75 -12.76 1.10 -0.55
C ILE A 75 -11.24 1.27 -0.45
N ALA A 76 -10.65 2.20 -1.21
CA ALA A 76 -9.21 2.50 -1.14
C ALA A 76 -8.78 2.93 0.29
N ALA A 77 -9.56 3.80 0.93
CA ALA A 77 -9.30 4.24 2.31
C ALA A 77 -9.32 3.07 3.30
N SER A 78 -10.27 2.13 3.17
CA SER A 78 -10.31 0.94 4.02
C SER A 78 -9.04 0.09 3.87
N MET A 79 -8.55 -0.11 2.64
CA MET A 79 -7.29 -0.83 2.40
C MET A 79 -6.09 -0.12 3.05
N CYS A 80 -6.04 1.20 3.01
CA CYS A 80 -5.01 1.99 3.68
C CYS A 80 -5.08 1.84 5.21
N VAL A 81 -6.28 1.80 5.80
CA VAL A 81 -6.45 1.57 7.25
C VAL A 81 -5.92 0.20 7.64
N PHE A 82 -6.29 -0.85 6.90
CA PHE A 82 -5.78 -2.21 7.15
C PHE A 82 -4.26 -2.29 6.96
N GLY A 83 -3.71 -1.73 5.87
CA GLY A 83 -2.27 -1.68 5.63
C GLY A 83 -1.51 -0.95 6.75
N SER A 84 -2.06 0.16 7.24
CA SER A 84 -1.48 0.94 8.35
C SER A 84 -1.46 0.13 9.64
N TYR A 85 -2.50 -0.65 9.94
CA TYR A 85 -2.52 -1.55 11.10
C TYR A 85 -1.36 -2.55 11.07
N PHE A 86 -1.13 -3.22 9.93
CA PHE A 86 -0.01 -4.16 9.80
C PHE A 86 1.36 -3.46 9.89
N SER A 87 1.49 -2.26 9.32
CA SER A 87 2.73 -1.48 9.39
C SER A 87 3.05 -1.04 10.82
N ILE A 88 2.07 -0.55 11.57
CA ILE A 88 2.24 -0.20 12.99
C ILE A 88 2.69 -1.42 13.79
N ARG A 89 2.08 -2.58 13.54
CA ARG A 89 2.49 -3.83 14.21
C ARG A 89 3.93 -4.21 13.87
N GLN A 90 4.36 -4.04 12.62
CA GLN A 90 5.73 -4.28 12.20
C GLN A 90 6.71 -3.32 12.90
N ILE A 91 6.40 -2.02 12.93
CA ILE A 91 7.23 -1.02 13.61
C ILE A 91 7.37 -1.34 15.10
N TRP A 92 6.29 -1.78 15.74
CA TRP A 92 6.33 -2.21 17.14
C TRP A 92 7.27 -3.41 17.32
N LEU A 93 7.18 -4.44 16.47
CA LEU A 93 8.07 -5.61 16.51
C LEU A 93 9.53 -5.26 16.23
N GLN A 94 9.80 -4.29 15.35
CA GLN A 94 11.16 -3.83 15.04
C GLN A 94 11.80 -3.00 16.15
N ASN A 95 11.02 -2.48 17.10
CA ASN A 95 11.54 -1.77 18.27
C ASN A 95 11.80 -2.69 19.47
N LEU A 96 11.46 -3.99 19.40
CA LEU A 96 11.82 -4.94 20.45
C LEU A 96 13.32 -5.25 20.41
N PRO A 97 13.94 -5.54 21.57
CA PRO A 97 15.32 -6.01 21.61
C PRO A 97 15.45 -7.33 20.83
N GLU A 98 16.59 -7.53 20.16
CA GLU A 98 16.81 -8.63 19.20
C GLU A 98 16.51 -10.02 19.78
N GLU A 99 16.71 -10.20 21.08
CA GLU A 99 16.44 -11.47 21.79
C GLU A 99 14.95 -11.77 21.95
N GLU A 100 14.09 -10.75 21.90
CA GLU A 100 12.64 -10.87 22.08
C GLU A 100 11.87 -10.75 20.78
N VAL A 101 12.52 -10.52 19.63
CA VAL A 101 11.82 -10.38 18.34
C VAL A 101 11.27 -11.74 17.93
N PRO A 102 9.94 -11.98 18.06
CA PRO A 102 9.38 -13.22 17.56
C PRO A 102 9.48 -13.20 16.03
N ALA A 103 9.51 -14.38 15.41
CA ALA A 103 9.36 -14.47 13.96
C ALA A 103 8.13 -13.64 13.54
N CYS A 104 8.32 -12.70 12.60
CA CYS A 104 7.32 -11.74 12.11
C CYS A 104 6.19 -12.41 11.28
N GLY A 105 5.59 -13.47 11.84
CA GLY A 105 4.76 -14.48 11.18
C GLY A 105 5.53 -15.81 11.00
N PRO A 106 4.82 -16.93 10.74
CA PRO A 106 5.48 -18.17 10.35
C PRO A 106 6.34 -17.91 9.11
N GLY A 107 7.60 -18.34 9.14
CA GLY A 107 8.49 -18.20 7.99
C GLY A 107 7.85 -18.86 6.78
N LEU A 108 7.60 -18.07 5.72
CA LEU A 108 7.22 -18.61 4.43
C LEU A 108 8.48 -19.16 3.77
N THR A 109 9.01 -20.25 4.34
CA THR A 109 10.05 -21.05 3.70
C THR A 109 9.37 -21.80 2.55
N TYR A 110 9.54 -21.27 1.35
CA TYR A 110 9.33 -22.01 0.11
C TYR A 110 10.65 -22.67 -0.33
#